data_AF-A0A7S3M309-F1
#
_entry.id   AF-A0A7S3M309-F1
#
_cell.length_a   1.000
_cell.length_b   1.000
_cell.length_c   1.000
_cell.angle_alpha   90.00
_cell.angle_beta   90.00
_cell.angle_gamma   90.00
#
_symmetry.space_group_name_H-M   'P 1'
#
loop_
_entity.id
_entity.type
_entity.pdbx_description
1 polymer ?
#
loop_
_entity_poly.entity_id
_entity_poly.type
_entity_poly.pdbx_seq_one_letter_code
_entity_poly.pdbx_strand_id
1 'polypeptide(L)'
;GMLSGAVLGNVFASPSVASILAAIRIVAGPKGVLIIVKNYTGDRLNFGMAAETAKQEGIDVKLVIVADDCALPLGKGITGGRGLAGTVYVHKVAGGGGASG
;
A
#
# COMPACT_ATOMS: atom_id res chain seq x y z
N GLY A 1 9.28 -12.92 3.21
CA GLY A 1 8.80 -13.41 4.51
C GLY A 1 7.64 -12.56 5.04
N MET A 2 7.81 -11.23 4.97
CA MET A 2 6.80 -10.17 5.14
C MET A 2 7.11 -9.03 4.14
N LEU A 3 6.94 -7.76 4.53
CA LEU A 3 7.26 -6.59 3.69
C LEU A 3 8.76 -6.46 3.42
N SER A 4 9.12 -6.02 2.21
CA SER A 4 10.49 -5.63 1.84
C SER A 4 10.85 -4.21 2.29
N GLY A 5 9.85 -3.38 2.58
CA GLY A 5 10.03 -2.01 3.06
C GLY A 5 8.73 -1.42 3.57
N ALA A 6 8.84 -0.33 4.34
CA ALA A 6 7.71 0.46 4.82
C ALA A 6 8.06 1.95 4.75
N VAL A 7 7.07 2.78 4.45
CA VAL A 7 7.23 4.23 4.36
C VAL A 7 6.34 4.88 5.41
N LEU A 8 6.95 5.64 6.31
CA LEU A 8 6.25 6.31 7.40
C LEU A 8 6.08 7.79 7.08
N GLY A 9 4.86 8.30 7.28
CA GLY A 9 4.59 9.74 7.32
C GLY A 9 4.70 10.28 8.75
N ASN A 10 4.23 11.52 8.93
CA ASN A 10 4.05 12.09 10.26
C ASN A 10 2.96 11.34 11.05
N VAL A 11 2.86 11.62 12.34
CA VAL A 11 1.82 11.03 13.21
C VAL A 11 0.43 11.25 12.60
N PHE A 12 -0.28 10.15 12.33
CA PHE A 12 -1.61 10.12 11.70
C PHE A 12 -1.70 10.73 10.29
N ALA A 13 -0.58 10.81 9.56
CA ALA A 13 -0.55 11.32 8.20
C ALA A 13 0.07 10.30 7.23
N SER A 14 -0.46 10.25 6.01
CA SER A 14 0.16 9.50 4.92
C SER A 14 1.57 10.06 4.63
N PRO A 15 2.55 9.22 4.29
CA PRO A 15 3.82 9.70 3.74
C PRO A 15 3.62 10.49 2.45
N SER A 16 4.62 11.29 2.09
CA SER A 16 4.62 12.06 0.84
C SER A 16 4.76 11.15 -0.39
N VAL A 17 4.23 11.59 -1.54
CA VAL A 17 4.37 10.89 -2.83
C VAL A 17 5.84 10.64 -3.16
N ALA A 18 6.70 11.63 -2.92
CA ALA A 18 8.14 11.52 -3.20
C ALA A 18 8.81 10.41 -2.36
N SER A 19 8.48 10.33 -1.07
CA SER A 19 9.02 9.29 -0.18
C SER A 19 8.54 7.88 -0.60
N ILE A 20 7.28 7.75 -1.00
CA ILE A 20 6.71 6.48 -1.47
C ILE A 20 7.37 6.05 -2.79
N LEU A 21 7.50 6.97 -3.76
CA LEU A 21 8.13 6.71 -5.04
C LEU A 21 9.60 6.31 -4.89
N ALA A 22 10.34 7.00 -4.01
CA ALA A 22 11.72 6.63 -3.68
C ALA A 22 11.81 5.20 -3.13
N ALA A 23 10.89 4.82 -2.22
CA ALA A 23 10.85 3.46 -1.70
C ALA A 23 10.53 2.43 -2.78
N ILE A 24 9.56 2.70 -3.67
CA ILE A 24 9.23 1.82 -4.81
C ILE A 24 10.48 1.55 -5.65
N ARG A 25 11.21 2.60 -6.04
CA ARG A 25 12.44 2.47 -6.85
C ARG A 25 13.53 1.63 -6.17
N ILE A 26 13.60 1.67 -4.84
CA ILE A 26 14.60 0.90 -4.07
C ILE A 26 14.19 -0.57 -3.94
N VAL A 27 12.90 -0.85 -3.72
CA VAL A 27 12.43 -2.21 -3.37
C VAL A 27 11.88 -3.02 -4.55
N ALA A 28 11.58 -2.37 -5.68
CA ALA A 28 11.07 -3.06 -6.86
C ALA A 28 12.11 -4.06 -7.39
N GLY A 29 11.65 -5.28 -7.64
CA GLY A 29 12.46 -6.35 -8.21
C GLY A 29 12.11 -6.61 -9.68
N PRO A 30 12.70 -7.65 -10.31
CA PRO A 30 12.42 -8.03 -11.69
C PRO A 30 10.94 -8.35 -11.97
N LYS A 31 10.20 -8.78 -10.93
CA LYS A 31 8.75 -9.07 -11.01
C LYS A 31 7.87 -7.86 -10.60
N GLY A 32 8.46 -6.67 -10.47
CA GLY A 32 7.77 -5.47 -10.02
C GLY A 32 7.66 -5.35 -8.50
N VAL A 33 6.62 -4.67 -8.05
CA VAL A 33 6.33 -4.42 -6.63
C VAL A 33 4.82 -4.49 -6.34
N LEU A 34 4.47 -5.04 -5.19
CA LEU A 34 3.13 -4.98 -4.62
C LEU A 34 3.11 -3.97 -3.47
N ILE A 35 2.19 -3.01 -3.54
CA ILE A 35 1.97 -2.01 -2.50
C ILE A 35 0.68 -2.36 -1.74
N ILE A 36 0.76 -2.43 -0.42
CA ILE A 36 -0.39 -2.68 0.46
C ILE A 36 -0.72 -1.36 1.17
N VAL A 37 -1.93 -0.86 0.97
CA VAL A 37 -2.36 0.49 1.40
C VAL A 37 -3.58 0.37 2.28
N LYS A 38 -3.56 1.03 3.44
CA LYS A 38 -4.73 1.13 4.32
C LYS A 38 -5.76 2.07 3.72
N ASN A 39 -7.05 1.78 3.87
CA ASN A 39 -8.12 2.54 3.21
C ASN A 39 -8.45 3.88 3.89
N TYR A 40 -7.51 4.82 3.82
CA TYR A 40 -7.70 6.23 4.18
C TYR A 40 -7.52 7.12 2.95
N THR A 41 -8.25 8.24 2.86
CA THR A 41 -8.20 9.14 1.70
C THR A 41 -6.78 9.58 1.35
N GLY A 42 -6.01 10.05 2.34
CA GLY A 42 -4.63 10.50 2.12
C GLY A 42 -3.71 9.38 1.64
N ASP A 43 -3.83 8.19 2.24
CA ASP A 43 -3.05 7.02 1.84
C ASP A 43 -3.37 6.61 0.38
N ARG A 44 -4.66 6.51 0.02
CA ARG A 44 -5.07 6.17 -1.35
C ARG A 44 -4.52 7.14 -2.38
N LEU A 45 -4.62 8.44 -2.11
CA LEU A 45 -4.17 9.48 -3.02
C LEU A 45 -2.65 9.44 -3.17
N ASN A 46 -1.89 9.43 -2.07
CA ASN A 46 -0.44 9.53 -2.13
C ASN A 46 0.21 8.27 -2.70
N PHE A 47 -0.23 7.08 -2.28
CA PHE A 47 0.28 5.82 -2.84
C PHE A 47 -0.20 5.59 -4.27
N GLY A 48 -1.42 6.01 -4.61
CA GLY A 48 -1.94 5.94 -5.98
C GLY A 48 -1.10 6.80 -6.94
N MET A 49 -0.84 8.06 -6.58
CA MET A 49 0.01 8.95 -7.38
C MET A 49 1.43 8.37 -7.54
N ALA A 50 2.05 7.91 -6.46
CA ALA A 50 3.38 7.30 -6.53
C ALA A 50 3.41 6.03 -7.39
N ALA A 51 2.36 5.20 -7.31
CA ALA A 51 2.23 3.99 -8.12
C ALA A 51 2.10 4.31 -9.61
N GLU A 52 1.28 5.31 -9.98
CA GLU A 52 1.14 5.73 -11.37
C GLU A 52 2.44 6.34 -11.92
N THR A 53 3.14 7.16 -11.14
CA THR A 53 4.46 7.68 -11.55
C THR A 53 5.47 6.55 -11.73
N ALA A 54 5.53 5.58 -10.82
CA ALA A 54 6.42 4.42 -10.97
C ALA A 54 6.09 3.55 -12.19
N LYS A 55 4.80 3.38 -12.54
CA LYS A 55 4.39 2.70 -13.77
C LYS A 55 4.85 3.44 -15.03
N GLN A 56 4.78 4.77 -15.02
CA GLN A 56 5.30 5.60 -16.12
C GLN A 56 6.83 5.45 -16.28
N GLU A 57 7.54 5.11 -15.20
CA GLU A 57 8.97 4.78 -15.21
C GLU A 57 9.27 3.33 -15.62
N GLY A 58 8.24 2.55 -15.96
CA GLY A 58 8.39 1.15 -16.42
C GLY A 58 8.43 0.12 -15.29
N ILE A 59 8.14 0.49 -14.04
CA ILE A 59 8.05 -0.45 -12.91
C ILE A 59 6.65 -1.08 -12.90
N ASP A 60 6.54 -2.41 -12.93
CA ASP A 60 5.25 -3.07 -12.72
C ASP A 60 4.82 -2.92 -11.26
N VAL A 61 3.81 -2.09 -11.03
CA VAL A 61 3.26 -1.80 -9.70
C VAL A 61 1.83 -2.34 -9.61
N LYS A 62 1.58 -3.20 -8.62
CA LYS A 62 0.23 -3.57 -8.18
C LYS A 62 -0.08 -2.92 -6.84
N LEU A 63 -1.33 -2.55 -6.63
CA LEU A 63 -1.78 -1.89 -5.41
C LEU A 63 -3.00 -2.62 -4.85
N VAL A 64 -2.94 -2.95 -3.55
CA VAL A 64 -4.03 -3.58 -2.79
C VAL A 64 -4.47 -2.64 -1.69
N ILE A 65 -5.77 -2.36 -1.64
CA ILE A 65 -6.40 -1.59 -0.57
C ILE A 65 -6.91 -2.56 0.51
N VAL A 66 -6.55 -2.30 1.77
CA VAL A 66 -7.08 -3.02 2.92
C VAL A 66 -8.14 -2.16 3.62
N ALA A 67 -9.33 -2.74 3.75
CA ALA A 67 -10.54 -2.11 4.29
C ALA A 67 -11.26 -3.09 5.24
N ASP A 68 -10.54 -3.62 6.24
CA ASP A 68 -11.03 -4.67 7.16
C ASP A 68 -12.01 -4.16 8.23
N ASP A 69 -12.10 -2.85 8.44
CA ASP A 69 -13.00 -2.28 9.45
C ASP A 69 -14.48 -2.41 9.04
N CYS A 70 -15.21 -3.26 9.78
CA CYS A 70 -16.63 -3.48 9.61
C CYS A 70 -17.52 -2.59 10.49
N ALA A 71 -16.97 -1.63 11.24
CA ALA A 71 -17.76 -0.72 12.08
C ALA A 71 -18.58 0.28 11.24
N LEU A 72 -18.16 0.55 10.00
CA LEU A 72 -18.91 1.36 9.05
C LEU A 72 -19.79 0.46 8.17
N PRO A 73 -21.08 0.78 8.00
CA PRO A 73 -21.94 0.08 7.06
C PRO A 73 -21.37 0.13 5.64
N LEU A 74 -21.53 -0.96 4.90
CA LEU A 74 -21.11 -1.02 3.49
C LEU A 74 -21.69 0.15 2.70
N GLY A 75 -20.82 0.85 1.96
CA GLY A 75 -21.20 2.03 1.17
C GLY A 75 -21.37 3.33 1.96
N LYS A 76 -21.16 3.34 3.29
CA LYS A 76 -21.09 4.58 4.08
C LYS A 76 -19.65 5.02 4.31
N GLY A 77 -19.44 6.35 4.28
CA GLY A 77 -18.14 7.00 4.42
C GLY A 77 -17.52 7.39 3.07
N ILE A 78 -16.57 8.33 3.09
CA ILE A 78 -15.93 8.86 1.86
C ILE A 78 -15.18 7.75 1.10
N THR A 79 -14.55 6.83 1.83
CA THR A 79 -13.73 5.74 1.26
C THR A 79 -14.23 4.33 1.60
N GLY A 80 -15.30 4.19 2.41
CA GLY A 80 -15.73 2.91 2.99
C GLY A 80 -14.98 2.54 4.28
N GLY A 81 -14.94 1.24 4.62
CA GLY A 81 -14.28 0.72 5.83
C GLY A 81 -12.78 1.05 5.86
N ARG A 82 -12.26 1.45 7.02
CA ARG A 82 -10.82 1.76 7.22
C ARG A 82 -9.96 0.50 7.13
N GLY A 83 -8.67 0.68 6.85
CA GLY A 83 -7.67 -0.37 7.04
C GLY A 83 -7.09 -0.31 8.45
N LEU A 84 -7.30 -1.36 9.26
CA LEU A 84 -6.87 -1.47 10.65
C LEU A 84 -5.93 -2.67 10.83
N ALA A 85 -6.05 -3.40 11.95
CA ALA A 85 -5.13 -4.46 12.33
C ALA A 85 -5.12 -5.65 11.36
N GLY A 86 -6.22 -5.88 10.62
CA GLY A 86 -6.29 -6.92 9.60
C GLY A 86 -5.22 -6.80 8.50
N THR A 87 -4.72 -5.58 8.29
CA THR A 87 -3.60 -5.29 7.36
C THR A 87 -2.36 -6.16 7.63
N VAL A 88 -2.08 -6.49 8.89
CA VAL A 88 -0.90 -7.30 9.25
C VAL A 88 -0.98 -8.72 8.67
N TYR A 89 -2.18 -9.29 8.58
CA TYR A 89 -2.37 -10.59 7.94
C TYR A 89 -2.10 -10.52 6.44
N VAL A 90 -2.51 -9.43 5.79
CA VAL A 90 -2.23 -9.20 4.37
C VAL A 90 -0.72 -9.11 4.13
N HIS A 91 0.01 -8.38 4.98
CA HIS A 91 1.48 -8.33 4.92
C HIS A 91 2.11 -9.73 5.01
N LYS A 92 1.61 -10.56 5.94
CA LYS A 92 2.18 -11.89 6.22
C LYS A 92 1.92 -12.89 5.10
N VAL A 93 0.70 -12.91 4.56
CA VAL A 93 0.29 -13.83 3.50
C VAL A 93 0.94 -13.42 2.18
N ALA A 94 0.81 -12.16 1.77
CA ALA A 94 1.39 -11.67 0.52
C ALA A 94 2.93 -11.72 0.54
N GLY A 95 3.56 -11.26 1.62
CA GLY A 95 5.02 -11.30 1.78
C GLY A 95 5.58 -12.72 2.03
N GLY A 96 4.74 -13.65 2.46
CA GLY A 96 5.05 -15.08 2.51
C GLY A 96 5.10 -15.67 1.10
N GLY A 97 4.03 -15.50 0.32
CA GLY A 97 3.93 -15.98 -1.06
C GLY A 97 4.99 -15.40 -1.98
N GLY A 98 5.34 -14.12 -1.81
CA GLY A 98 6.40 -13.48 -2.59
C GLY A 98 7.82 -13.99 -2.28
N ALA A 99 8.07 -14.59 -1.11
CA ALA A 99 9.37 -15.16 -0.78
C ALA A 99 9.55 -16.61 -1.27
N SER A 100 8.45 -17.28 -1.62
CA SER A 100 8.45 -18.66 -2.10
C SER A 100 8.53 -18.80 -3.62
N GLY A 101 8.62 -17.70 -4.39
CA GLY A 101 8.64 -17.73 -5.85
C GLY A 101 9.57 -16.71 -6.47
#